data_AF-A0A8C1CT53-F1
#
_entry.id   AF-A0A8C1CT53-F1
#
_cell.length_a   1.000
_cell.length_b   1.000
_cell.length_c   1.000
_cell.angle_alpha   90.00
_cell.angle_beta   90.00
_cell.angle_gamma   90.00
#
_symmetry.space_group_name_H-M   'P 1'
#
loop_
_entity.id
_entity.type
_entity.pdbx_description
1 polymer ?
#
loop_
_entity_poly.entity_id
_entity_poly.type
_entity_poly.pdbx_seq_one_letter_code
_entity_poly.pdbx_strand_id
1 'polypeptide(L)'
;MKRSKCRKVVFKILPCSRGWDKMDDRNDGVRVGENKFISKRSILSHLKTYNLYYEGKNLQLRHREEEEELIIEGLLNISWGLRRPIRLQMQDDHERIRPPPSSTSWHSGCNLDNQSQEGQKQTPQTPPQLEVTPPEDHSSNGTTQENEEEEEACDLSAQLLRTKSDAGVLRRGRRRSPSDQRRIRRHRFSINGHFYNHKTAVFTPAYGSVTNVRINSCMTTPQVLRVLLNKFKIENSPDEFALYLVHASGERVQLKRMDYPLVVRILQGPCEHVCKIFLMEQDLGEEIPYEVAQYIKFEMPVLQSFITKLKEEEDREVQKLRSRYKYLRCIIEKQLQCLPEGSTCM
;
A
#
# COMPACT_ATOMS: atom_id res chain seq x y z
N MET A 1 15.60 12.84 -40.58
CA MET A 1 15.62 11.45 -40.05
C MET A 1 16.84 11.25 -39.17
N LYS A 2 16.71 11.45 -37.84
CA LYS A 2 17.78 11.09 -36.88
C LYS A 2 17.33 9.81 -36.16
N ARG A 3 17.93 8.67 -36.51
CA ARG A 3 17.70 7.39 -35.83
C ARG A 3 18.45 7.41 -34.49
N SER A 4 17.73 7.60 -33.39
CA SER A 4 18.27 7.40 -32.04
C SER A 4 18.47 5.92 -31.79
N LYS A 5 19.72 5.47 -31.61
CA LYS A 5 20.05 4.12 -31.12
C LYS A 5 19.55 3.99 -29.68
N CYS A 6 18.38 3.40 -29.47
CA CYS A 6 18.00 2.84 -28.18
C CYS A 6 18.95 1.68 -27.86
N ARG A 7 19.88 1.89 -26.94
CA ARG A 7 20.63 0.80 -26.31
C ARG A 7 19.63 -0.02 -25.50
N LYS A 8 19.29 -1.23 -25.98
CA LYS A 8 18.59 -2.24 -25.18
C LYS A 8 19.52 -2.63 -24.03
N VAL A 9 19.32 -2.05 -22.86
CA VAL A 9 19.88 -2.57 -21.61
C VAL A 9 19.03 -3.80 -21.27
N VAL A 10 19.58 -4.98 -21.53
CA VAL A 10 18.97 -6.25 -21.12
C VAL A 10 19.08 -6.31 -19.60
N PHE A 11 17.99 -6.03 -18.90
CA PHE A 11 17.85 -6.39 -17.49
C PHE A 11 17.85 -7.92 -17.42
N LYS A 12 18.99 -8.51 -17.05
CA LYS A 12 19.01 -9.89 -16.55
C LYS A 12 18.26 -9.87 -15.22
N ILE A 13 17.00 -10.29 -15.25
CA ILE A 13 16.28 -10.73 -14.05
C ILE A 13 17.05 -11.97 -13.57
N LEU A 14 17.86 -11.79 -12.54
CA LEU A 14 18.52 -12.89 -11.86
C LEU A 14 17.44 -13.65 -11.07
N PRO A 15 17.29 -14.97 -11.26
CA PRO A 15 16.41 -15.76 -10.41
C PRO A 15 16.87 -15.64 -8.95
N CYS A 16 15.89 -15.56 -8.05
CA CYS A 16 16.05 -15.48 -6.60
C CYS A 16 16.64 -16.80 -6.06
N SER A 17 17.90 -17.07 -6.36
CA SER A 17 18.65 -18.25 -5.92
C SER A 17 20.14 -18.01 -6.16
N ARG A 18 20.80 -17.24 -5.30
CA ARG A 18 22.27 -17.26 -5.20
C ARG A 18 22.70 -17.30 -3.75
N GLY A 19 23.63 -18.21 -3.49
CA GLY A 19 24.12 -18.63 -2.18
C GLY A 19 24.52 -17.48 -1.28
N TRP A 20 24.15 -17.63 -0.03
CA TRP A 20 24.45 -16.71 1.05
C TRP A 20 25.72 -17.27 1.68
N ASP A 21 26.89 -16.76 1.28
CA ASP A 21 28.13 -17.15 1.96
C ASP A 21 28.07 -16.62 3.40
N LYS A 22 28.14 -17.54 4.36
CA LYS A 22 28.43 -17.20 5.76
C LYS A 22 29.86 -16.66 5.78
N MET A 23 30.00 -15.33 5.75
CA MET A 23 31.28 -14.67 5.96
C MET A 23 31.44 -14.31 7.44
N ASP A 24 32.56 -14.73 8.00
CA ASP A 24 33.04 -14.40 9.34
C ASP A 24 33.99 -13.19 9.26
N ASP A 25 33.48 -12.06 8.75
CA ASP A 25 34.24 -10.81 8.78
C ASP A 25 33.32 -9.68 9.28
N ARG A 26 33.33 -9.50 10.60
CA ARG A 26 32.45 -8.59 11.34
C ARG A 26 32.67 -7.11 10.99
N ASN A 27 33.74 -6.75 10.25
CA ASN A 27 34.12 -5.36 10.01
C ASN A 27 33.77 -4.80 8.61
N ASP A 28 33.35 -5.63 7.64
CA ASP A 28 33.05 -5.16 6.26
C ASP A 28 31.64 -5.56 5.76
N GLY A 29 30.79 -6.05 6.66
CA GLY A 29 29.43 -6.50 6.34
C GLY A 29 28.35 -5.46 6.65
N VAL A 30 27.55 -5.09 5.64
CA VAL A 30 26.30 -4.33 5.81
C VAL A 30 25.16 -5.28 6.11
N ARG A 31 24.37 -4.97 7.14
CA ARG A 31 23.22 -5.80 7.55
C ARG A 31 22.07 -5.66 6.57
N VAL A 32 21.54 -6.79 6.10
CA VAL A 32 20.37 -6.86 5.20
C VAL A 32 19.15 -7.44 5.92
N GLY A 33 19.38 -8.28 6.93
CA GLY A 33 18.33 -8.89 7.74
C GLY A 33 18.89 -9.61 8.96
N GLU A 34 18.08 -10.45 9.59
CA GLU A 34 18.50 -11.27 10.72
C GLU A 34 19.63 -12.23 10.30
N ASN A 35 20.82 -12.07 10.88
CA ASN A 35 22.04 -12.85 10.58
C ASN A 35 22.45 -12.86 9.09
N LYS A 36 22.08 -11.82 8.36
CA LYS A 36 22.29 -11.70 6.91
C LYS A 36 23.10 -10.45 6.60
N PHE A 37 24.26 -10.64 5.98
CA PHE A 37 25.22 -9.57 5.69
C PHE A 37 25.60 -9.57 4.21
N ILE A 38 25.96 -8.39 3.70
CA ILE A 38 26.49 -8.19 2.36
C ILE A 38 27.74 -7.31 2.43
N SER A 39 28.76 -7.57 1.61
CA SER A 39 29.98 -6.75 1.63
C SER A 39 29.69 -5.29 1.21
N LYS A 40 30.42 -4.33 1.81
CA LYS A 40 30.34 -2.90 1.44
C LYS A 40 30.51 -2.69 -0.07
N ARG A 41 31.46 -3.39 -0.69
CA ARG A 41 31.70 -3.33 -2.15
C ARG A 41 30.48 -3.75 -2.96
N SER A 42 29.79 -4.82 -2.54
CA SER A 42 28.62 -5.32 -3.25
C SER A 42 27.46 -4.34 -3.14
N ILE A 43 27.14 -3.83 -1.95
CA ILE A 43 26.03 -2.86 -1.81
C ILE A 43 26.32 -1.55 -2.54
N LEU A 44 27.57 -1.06 -2.54
CA LEU A 44 27.97 0.13 -3.29
C LEU A 44 27.84 -0.06 -4.81
N SER A 45 28.11 -1.26 -5.32
CA SER A 45 27.89 -1.61 -6.73
C SER A 45 26.41 -1.58 -7.11
N HIS A 46 25.54 -2.13 -6.25
CA HIS A 46 24.09 -2.06 -6.43
C HIS A 46 23.59 -0.62 -6.36
N LEU A 47 24.07 0.17 -5.39
CA LEU A 47 23.75 1.59 -5.25
C LEU A 47 24.15 2.41 -6.48
N LYS A 48 25.33 2.15 -7.06
CA LYS A 48 25.76 2.81 -8.30
C LYS A 48 24.78 2.52 -9.43
N THR A 49 24.38 1.26 -9.59
CA THR A 49 23.39 0.86 -10.61
C THR A 49 22.02 1.48 -10.34
N TYR A 50 21.61 1.54 -9.08
CA TYR A 50 20.37 2.18 -8.64
C TYR A 50 20.35 3.68 -9.00
N ASN A 51 21.42 4.40 -8.68
CA ASN A 51 21.52 5.84 -8.92
C ASN A 51 21.65 6.22 -10.39
N LEU A 52 22.19 5.33 -11.23
CA LEU A 52 22.20 5.50 -12.69
C LEU A 52 20.77 5.54 -13.26
N TYR A 53 19.84 4.73 -12.73
CA TYR A 53 18.43 4.76 -13.18
C TYR A 53 17.73 6.09 -12.83
N TYR A 54 18.10 6.68 -11.70
CA TYR A 54 17.55 7.95 -11.21
C TYR A 54 18.44 9.16 -11.51
N GLU A 55 19.35 9.07 -12.47
CA GLU A 55 20.24 10.18 -12.83
C GLU A 55 19.45 11.47 -13.13
N GLY A 56 19.76 12.53 -12.39
CA GLY A 56 19.06 13.83 -12.48
C GLY A 56 17.66 13.87 -11.87
N LYS A 57 17.27 12.87 -11.06
CA LYS A 57 15.95 12.78 -10.41
C LYS A 57 16.06 12.76 -8.89
N ASN A 58 14.96 13.08 -8.21
CA ASN A 58 14.90 13.26 -6.76
C ASN A 58 14.96 11.95 -5.94
N LEU A 59 15.04 10.79 -6.59
CA LEU A 59 15.09 9.46 -5.95
C LEU A 59 16.51 8.87 -5.88
N GLN A 60 17.54 9.65 -6.23
CA GLN A 60 18.92 9.24 -5.99
C GLN A 60 19.21 9.14 -4.49
N LEU A 61 19.91 8.07 -4.12
CA LEU A 61 20.35 7.80 -2.76
C LEU A 61 21.78 8.31 -2.57
N ARG A 62 22.08 8.82 -1.38
CA ARG A 62 23.41 9.29 -1.00
C ARG A 62 24.00 8.32 0.00
N HIS A 63 25.32 8.20 0.03
CA HIS A 63 26.00 7.45 1.08
C HIS A 63 26.98 8.34 1.83
N ARG A 64 27.29 7.98 3.07
CA ARG A 64 28.38 8.53 3.87
C ARG A 64 28.94 7.41 4.75
N GLU A 65 30.15 7.59 5.24
CA GLU A 65 30.74 6.74 6.27
C GLU A 65 30.78 7.54 7.57
N GLU A 66 30.08 7.05 8.60
CA GLU A 66 30.08 7.59 9.97
C GLU A 66 30.49 6.45 10.90
N GLU A 67 31.44 6.69 11.81
CA GLU A 67 31.86 5.70 12.82
C GLU A 67 32.26 4.32 12.22
N GLU A 68 32.91 4.32 11.05
CA GLU A 68 33.28 3.13 10.27
C GLU A 68 32.09 2.32 9.67
N GLU A 69 30.86 2.80 9.84
CA GLU A 69 29.64 2.23 9.27
C GLU A 69 29.22 2.95 7.96
N LEU A 70 28.85 2.17 6.95
CA LEU A 70 28.33 2.69 5.69
C LEU A 70 26.84 3.03 5.84
N ILE A 71 26.50 4.32 5.79
CA ILE A 71 25.13 4.81 5.87
C ILE A 71 24.68 5.30 4.50
N ILE A 72 23.64 4.68 3.97
CA ILE A 72 22.96 5.10 2.74
C ILE A 72 21.64 5.75 3.14
N GLU A 73 21.31 6.90 2.56
CA GLU A 73 20.08 7.64 2.87
C GLU A 73 19.40 8.21 1.62
N GLY A 74 18.08 8.35 1.69
CA GLY A 74 17.31 8.88 0.59
C GLY A 74 15.81 8.72 0.76
N LEU A 75 15.08 8.89 -0.33
CA LEU A 75 13.64 8.68 -0.39
C LEU A 75 13.35 7.23 -0.80
N LEU A 76 12.53 6.53 -0.01
CA LEU A 76 11.99 5.22 -0.34
C LEU A 76 10.53 5.38 -0.76
N ASN A 77 10.17 4.86 -1.93
CA ASN A 77 8.79 4.75 -2.37
C ASN A 77 8.10 3.57 -1.69
N ILE A 78 6.90 3.81 -1.16
CA ILE A 78 6.00 2.81 -0.58
C ILE A 78 4.63 3.01 -1.21
N SER A 79 4.09 1.94 -1.78
CA SER A 79 2.77 1.91 -2.41
C SER A 79 1.70 1.55 -1.38
N TRP A 80 0.52 2.15 -1.47
CA TRP A 80 -0.61 1.77 -0.63
C TRP A 80 -1.26 0.49 -1.16
N GLY A 81 -1.36 -0.53 -0.32
CA GLY A 81 -1.98 -1.82 -0.65
C GLY A 81 -3.16 -2.16 0.25
N LEU A 82 -3.69 -1.17 0.97
CA LEU A 82 -4.79 -1.34 1.92
C LEU A 82 -6.11 -1.64 1.19
N ARG A 83 -6.88 -2.58 1.73
CA ARG A 83 -8.22 -2.92 1.25
C ARG A 83 -9.32 -2.35 2.13
N ARG A 84 -8.99 -2.02 3.38
CA ARG A 84 -9.87 -1.38 4.36
C ARG A 84 -9.45 0.07 4.61
N PRO A 85 -10.39 0.96 4.93
CA PRO A 85 -10.03 2.31 5.36
C PRO A 85 -9.34 2.30 6.70
N ILE A 86 -8.51 3.30 6.89
CA ILE A 86 -7.74 3.52 8.12
C ILE A 86 -8.11 4.86 8.73
N ARG A 87 -7.71 5.11 9.97
CA ARG A 87 -8.06 6.35 10.68
C ARG A 87 -6.85 7.26 10.82
N LEU A 88 -7.08 8.55 10.59
CA LEU A 88 -6.14 9.59 10.96
C LEU A 88 -6.41 10.02 12.40
N GLN A 89 -5.35 10.41 13.10
CA GLN A 89 -5.41 11.08 14.37
C GLN A 89 -6.14 12.40 14.15
N MET A 90 -7.27 12.57 14.84
CA MET A 90 -7.94 13.86 14.86
C MET A 90 -7.02 14.84 15.57
N GLN A 91 -6.71 15.94 14.89
CA GLN A 91 -6.23 17.13 15.58
C GLN A 91 -7.47 17.65 16.30
N ASP A 92 -7.54 17.44 17.62
CA ASP A 92 -8.53 18.16 18.41
C ASP A 92 -8.17 19.64 18.26
N ASP A 93 -8.96 20.34 17.44
CA ASP A 93 -9.08 21.80 17.47
C ASP A 93 -9.69 22.22 18.81
N HIS A 94 -9.07 21.84 19.93
CA HIS A 94 -9.26 22.50 21.22
C HIS A 94 -8.69 23.91 21.22
N GLU A 95 -7.93 24.27 20.19
CA GLU A 95 -7.94 25.64 19.68
C GLU A 95 -9.04 25.77 18.65
N ARG A 96 -10.30 25.83 19.14
CA ARG A 96 -11.35 26.48 18.37
C ARG A 96 -10.74 27.80 17.92
N ILE A 97 -10.61 27.96 16.61
CA ILE A 97 -10.82 29.25 15.98
C ILE A 97 -12.11 29.75 16.63
N ARG A 98 -11.97 30.60 17.66
CA ARG A 98 -13.07 31.44 18.08
C ARG A 98 -13.42 32.15 16.77
N PRO A 99 -14.61 31.96 16.18
CA PRO A 99 -15.05 32.96 15.23
C PRO A 99 -14.86 34.29 15.97
N PRO A 100 -14.21 35.30 15.38
CA PRO A 100 -14.22 36.62 15.99
C PRO A 100 -15.68 36.90 16.33
N PRO A 101 -16.00 37.36 17.54
CA PRO A 101 -17.38 37.45 18.00
C PRO A 101 -18.17 38.13 16.90
N SER A 102 -19.01 37.34 16.23
CA SER A 102 -19.88 37.84 15.19
C SER A 102 -20.75 38.83 15.93
N SER A 103 -20.54 40.12 15.66
CA SER A 103 -21.45 41.14 16.11
C SER A 103 -22.76 40.89 15.37
N THR A 104 -23.59 40.03 15.96
CA THR A 104 -25.02 39.93 15.68
C THR A 104 -25.60 41.32 15.85
N SER A 105 -25.95 41.96 14.74
CA SER A 105 -26.75 43.18 14.74
C SER A 105 -27.59 43.29 13.45
N TRP A 106 -28.29 42.22 13.06
CA TRP A 106 -29.38 42.33 12.08
C TRP A 106 -30.50 41.35 12.43
N HIS A 107 -31.08 41.53 13.61
CA HIS A 107 -32.47 41.16 13.86
C HIS A 107 -33.19 42.43 14.34
N SER A 108 -33.66 43.25 13.39
CA SER A 108 -34.58 44.34 13.71
C SER A 108 -35.97 43.73 13.91
N GLY A 109 -36.29 43.46 15.17
CA GLY A 109 -37.65 43.19 15.64
C GLY A 109 -38.38 44.50 15.93
N CYS A 110 -39.63 44.56 15.48
CA CYS A 110 -40.67 45.49 15.87
C CYS A 110 -40.92 45.53 17.41
N ASN A 111 -41.03 46.72 18.02
CA ASN A 111 -42.27 47.23 18.64
C ASN A 111 -42.13 48.59 19.38
N LEU A 112 -43.17 49.40 19.17
CA LEU A 112 -43.85 50.48 19.90
C LEU A 112 -43.27 51.20 21.16
N ASP A 113 -43.59 52.51 21.16
CA ASP A 113 -44.02 53.42 22.26
C ASP A 113 -43.07 54.49 22.86
N ASN A 114 -43.28 55.72 22.36
CA ASN A 114 -43.65 56.97 23.07
C ASN A 114 -42.83 57.51 24.26
N GLN A 115 -42.08 58.62 24.07
CA GLN A 115 -42.45 59.99 24.51
C GLN A 115 -41.33 61.04 24.30
N SER A 116 -41.72 62.13 23.62
CA SER A 116 -41.41 63.58 23.78
C SER A 116 -39.99 64.19 23.62
N GLN A 117 -39.97 65.18 22.68
CA GLN A 117 -39.26 66.50 22.65
C GLN A 117 -37.73 66.49 22.56
N GLU A 118 -37.01 67.28 21.74
CA GLU A 118 -37.23 68.54 21.01
C GLU A 118 -36.10 68.70 19.95
N GLY A 119 -36.33 69.45 18.86
CA GLY A 119 -35.26 70.27 18.25
C GLY A 119 -34.64 69.90 16.88
N GLN A 120 -35.28 70.38 15.81
CA GLN A 120 -34.69 71.06 14.62
C GLN A 120 -33.92 70.31 13.47
N LYS A 121 -34.60 70.33 12.30
CA LYS A 121 -34.20 70.81 10.94
C LYS A 121 -33.50 69.89 9.90
N GLN A 122 -34.29 69.56 8.85
CA GLN A 122 -34.05 69.61 7.37
C GLN A 122 -32.96 68.69 6.75
N THR A 123 -33.06 67.99 5.60
CA THR A 123 -34.04 67.64 4.52
C THR A 123 -33.37 66.53 3.64
N PRO A 124 -34.09 65.79 2.78
CA PRO A 124 -33.71 64.44 2.31
C PRO A 124 -33.14 64.37 0.87
N GLN A 125 -32.30 63.37 0.56
CA GLN A 125 -32.11 62.86 -0.82
C GLN A 125 -31.90 61.34 -0.89
N THR A 126 -32.64 60.74 -1.83
CA THR A 126 -32.89 59.33 -2.17
C THR A 126 -31.77 58.74 -3.07
N PRO A 127 -31.58 57.41 -3.14
CA PRO A 127 -30.47 56.77 -3.86
C PRO A 127 -30.84 56.31 -5.29
N PRO A 128 -29.87 56.05 -6.21
CA PRO A 128 -30.15 55.33 -7.44
C PRO A 128 -29.80 53.83 -7.36
N GLN A 129 -30.70 53.03 -7.93
CA GLN A 129 -30.61 51.59 -8.20
C GLN A 129 -29.55 51.28 -9.27
N LEU A 130 -28.90 50.12 -9.18
CA LEU A 130 -28.23 49.46 -10.31
C LEU A 130 -28.44 47.95 -10.25
N GLU A 131 -28.84 47.40 -11.40
CA GLU A 131 -29.36 46.06 -11.67
C GLU A 131 -28.32 44.93 -11.59
N VAL A 132 -28.85 43.73 -11.40
CA VAL A 132 -28.18 42.43 -11.34
C VAL A 132 -28.04 41.83 -12.75
N THR A 133 -26.85 41.32 -13.09
CA THR A 133 -26.67 40.28 -14.14
C THR A 133 -25.65 39.22 -13.67
N PRO A 134 -25.92 37.91 -13.81
CA PRO A 134 -24.96 36.84 -13.51
C PRO A 134 -24.11 36.47 -14.75
N PRO A 135 -22.87 35.95 -14.60
CA PRO A 135 -22.13 35.40 -15.72
C PRO A 135 -22.31 33.88 -15.85
N GLU A 136 -22.27 33.43 -17.10
CA GLU A 136 -22.49 32.06 -17.58
C GLU A 136 -21.28 31.13 -17.30
N ASP A 137 -21.58 29.88 -16.96
CA ASP A 137 -20.62 28.77 -16.84
C ASP A 137 -20.35 28.13 -18.21
N HIS A 138 -19.13 28.29 -18.72
CA HIS A 138 -18.63 27.46 -19.83
C HIS A 138 -17.84 26.27 -19.27
N SER A 139 -18.51 25.13 -19.23
CA SER A 139 -17.93 23.83 -18.89
C SER A 139 -17.28 23.21 -20.13
N SER A 140 -15.97 22.93 -20.09
CA SER A 140 -15.31 22.01 -21.04
C SER A 140 -15.12 20.65 -20.37
N ASN A 141 -16.06 19.74 -20.66
CA ASN A 141 -16.07 18.35 -20.20
C ASN A 141 -15.02 17.50 -20.92
N GLY A 142 -14.35 16.67 -20.15
CA GLY A 142 -13.62 15.51 -20.65
C GLY A 142 -12.94 14.80 -19.48
N THR A 143 -13.45 13.62 -19.11
CA THR A 143 -12.96 12.66 -18.07
C THR A 143 -13.77 12.65 -16.77
N THR A 144 -15.06 12.29 -16.84
CA THR A 144 -15.93 12.18 -15.64
C THR A 144 -16.26 10.73 -15.25
N GLN A 145 -16.15 9.76 -16.16
CA GLN A 145 -16.57 8.38 -15.88
C GLN A 145 -15.62 7.60 -14.95
N GLU A 146 -14.30 7.75 -15.08
CA GLU A 146 -13.35 7.01 -14.25
C GLU A 146 -13.33 7.49 -12.78
N ASN A 147 -13.60 8.78 -12.55
CA ASN A 147 -13.64 9.35 -11.19
C ASN A 147 -14.91 8.97 -10.41
N GLU A 148 -16.07 8.84 -11.08
CA GLU A 148 -17.33 8.54 -10.40
C GLU A 148 -17.41 7.11 -9.86
N GLU A 149 -16.82 6.14 -10.57
CA GLU A 149 -16.76 4.74 -10.14
C GLU A 149 -15.80 4.53 -8.95
N GLU A 150 -14.64 5.20 -8.96
CA GLU A 150 -13.74 5.25 -7.80
C GLU A 150 -14.37 6.00 -6.61
N GLU A 151 -15.17 7.04 -6.88
CA GLU A 151 -15.90 7.82 -5.87
C GLU A 151 -16.96 6.98 -5.13
N GLU A 152 -17.77 6.18 -5.84
CA GLU A 152 -18.78 5.31 -5.21
C GLU A 152 -18.15 4.16 -4.39
N ALA A 153 -17.05 3.57 -4.87
CA ALA A 153 -16.35 2.50 -4.15
C ALA A 153 -15.74 2.99 -2.83
N CYS A 154 -15.17 4.20 -2.84
CA CYS A 154 -14.63 4.86 -1.65
C CYS A 154 -15.71 5.12 -0.59
N ASP A 155 -16.92 5.47 -1.03
CA ASP A 155 -18.06 5.85 -0.19
C ASP A 155 -18.69 4.68 0.59
N LEU A 156 -18.56 3.45 0.09
CA LEU A 156 -18.97 2.23 0.80
C LEU A 156 -17.97 1.84 1.89
N SER A 157 -16.68 2.12 1.65
CA SER A 157 -15.59 1.76 2.57
C SER A 157 -15.66 2.53 3.90
N ALA A 158 -16.14 3.77 3.90
CA ALA A 158 -16.01 4.73 5.00
C ALA A 158 -16.83 4.46 6.28
N GLN A 159 -17.35 3.24 6.47
CA GLN A 159 -18.18 2.85 7.61
C GLN A 159 -17.35 2.51 8.85
N LEU A 160 -16.68 3.51 9.43
CA LEU A 160 -16.01 3.38 10.72
C LEU A 160 -16.58 4.39 11.73
N LEU A 161 -17.57 3.95 12.52
CA LEU A 161 -18.26 4.77 13.53
C LEU A 161 -17.28 5.26 14.60
N ARG A 162 -17.31 6.55 14.97
CA ARG A 162 -16.44 7.09 16.05
C ARG A 162 -17.25 7.66 17.22
N THR A 163 -18.47 8.13 16.98
CA THR A 163 -19.33 8.69 18.04
C THR A 163 -20.76 8.12 17.98
N LYS A 164 -21.52 8.19 19.08
CA LYS A 164 -22.93 7.73 19.11
C LYS A 164 -23.84 8.49 18.13
N SER A 165 -23.42 9.69 17.70
CA SER A 165 -24.05 10.49 16.65
C SER A 165 -23.91 9.91 15.24
N ASP A 166 -22.92 9.06 14.98
CA ASP A 166 -22.72 8.42 13.66
C ASP A 166 -23.66 7.22 13.44
N ALA A 167 -24.25 6.68 14.52
CA ALA A 167 -25.15 5.52 14.45
C ALA A 167 -26.42 5.78 13.62
N GLY A 168 -26.80 7.05 13.41
CA GLY A 168 -27.93 7.44 12.57
C GLY A 168 -27.71 7.29 11.07
N VAL A 169 -26.46 7.14 10.61
CA VAL A 169 -26.11 7.08 9.17
C VAL A 169 -26.36 5.69 8.58
N LEU A 170 -26.36 4.63 9.39
CA LEU A 170 -26.45 3.24 8.92
C LEU A 170 -27.86 2.78 8.50
N ARG A 171 -28.91 3.58 8.68
CA ARG A 171 -30.29 3.16 8.34
C ARG A 171 -30.76 3.47 6.92
N ARG A 172 -29.96 4.13 6.08
CA ARG A 172 -30.33 4.39 4.67
C ARG A 172 -29.40 3.68 3.69
N GLY A 173 -29.70 2.40 3.49
CA GLY A 173 -29.27 1.72 2.28
C GLY A 173 -29.97 2.31 1.04
N ARG A 174 -29.14 2.64 0.04
CA ARG A 174 -29.49 2.88 -1.37
C ARG A 174 -30.04 4.27 -1.73
N ARG A 175 -29.20 5.01 -2.47
CA ARG A 175 -29.36 6.38 -3.04
C ARG A 175 -29.24 7.51 -2.02
N ARG A 176 -28.00 7.98 -1.85
CA ARG A 176 -27.73 9.28 -1.23
C ARG A 176 -28.43 10.36 -2.06
N SER A 177 -29.14 11.27 -1.41
CA SER A 177 -29.75 12.40 -2.13
C SER A 177 -28.64 13.30 -2.70
N PRO A 178 -28.90 14.10 -3.76
CA PRO A 178 -27.94 15.09 -4.26
C PRO A 178 -27.46 16.04 -3.14
N SER A 179 -28.31 16.31 -2.15
CA SER A 179 -28.00 17.07 -0.95
C SER A 179 -27.00 16.37 -0.02
N ASP A 180 -27.10 15.04 0.11
CA ASP A 180 -26.16 14.23 0.91
C ASP A 180 -24.80 14.12 0.21
N GLN A 181 -24.78 13.91 -1.11
CA GLN A 181 -23.54 13.96 -1.90
C GLN A 181 -22.85 15.33 -1.77
N ARG A 182 -23.62 16.42 -1.82
CA ARG A 182 -23.10 17.78 -1.63
C ARG A 182 -22.57 18.01 -0.20
N ARG A 183 -23.16 17.37 0.83
CA ARG A 183 -22.63 17.38 2.21
C ARG A 183 -21.33 16.59 2.35
N ILE A 184 -21.23 15.43 1.71
CA ILE A 184 -20.03 14.58 1.76
C ILE A 184 -18.86 15.26 1.06
N ARG A 185 -19.10 15.89 -0.10
CA ARG A 185 -18.09 16.70 -0.81
C ARG A 185 -17.52 17.84 0.04
N ARG A 186 -18.33 18.48 0.89
CA ARG A 186 -17.87 19.54 1.81
C ARG A 186 -16.94 19.06 2.93
N HIS A 187 -16.92 17.76 3.17
CA HIS A 187 -16.20 17.16 4.30
C HIS A 187 -15.04 16.26 3.87
N ARG A 188 -14.81 16.18 2.56
CA ARG A 188 -13.73 15.46 1.92
C ARG A 188 -12.58 16.44 1.70
N PHE A 189 -11.45 16.14 2.34
CA PHE A 189 -10.22 16.90 2.23
C PHE A 189 -9.15 16.01 1.60
N SER A 190 -8.13 16.62 1.01
CA SER A 190 -7.00 15.89 0.43
C SER A 190 -5.73 16.15 1.23
N ILE A 191 -5.01 15.09 1.60
CA ILE A 191 -3.65 15.16 2.14
C ILE A 191 -2.73 14.39 1.20
N ASN A 192 -1.73 15.08 0.62
CA ASN A 192 -0.78 14.49 -0.33
C ASN A 192 -1.46 13.74 -1.52
N GLY A 193 -2.62 14.24 -1.98
CA GLY A 193 -3.38 13.62 -3.09
C GLY A 193 -4.29 12.46 -2.68
N HIS A 194 -4.37 12.11 -1.39
CA HIS A 194 -5.28 11.10 -0.88
C HIS A 194 -6.46 11.73 -0.14
N PHE A 195 -7.62 11.11 -0.24
CA PHE A 195 -8.85 11.64 0.34
C PHE A 195 -9.05 11.18 1.78
N TYR A 196 -9.46 12.10 2.65
CA TYR A 196 -9.92 11.80 4.00
C TYR A 196 -11.18 12.59 4.34
N ASN A 197 -12.00 12.01 5.22
CA ASN A 197 -13.15 12.70 5.80
C ASN A 197 -12.74 13.32 7.14
N HIS A 198 -12.61 14.66 7.21
CA HIS A 198 -12.20 15.36 8.44
C HIS A 198 -13.16 15.18 9.64
N LYS A 199 -14.43 14.79 9.44
CA LYS A 199 -15.39 14.56 10.53
C LYS A 199 -15.21 13.20 11.18
N THR A 200 -15.00 12.16 10.35
CA THR A 200 -14.88 10.78 10.82
C THR A 200 -13.41 10.33 10.95
N ALA A 201 -12.48 11.19 10.49
CA ALA A 201 -11.05 10.94 10.31
C ALA A 201 -10.74 9.69 9.48
N VAL A 202 -11.68 9.24 8.65
CA VAL A 202 -11.48 8.06 7.80
C VAL A 202 -10.63 8.45 6.60
N PHE A 203 -9.57 7.68 6.37
CA PHE A 203 -8.63 7.81 5.28
C PHE A 203 -8.63 6.55 4.42
N THR A 204 -8.86 6.75 3.13
CA THR A 204 -8.90 5.67 2.14
C THR A 204 -7.88 6.00 1.05
N PRO A 205 -6.62 5.57 1.20
CA PRO A 205 -5.62 5.82 0.17
C PRO A 205 -5.96 5.02 -1.10
N ALA A 206 -5.74 5.62 -2.27
CA ALA A 206 -5.95 4.95 -3.55
C ALA A 206 -5.00 3.75 -3.67
N TYR A 207 -5.53 2.58 -4.05
CA TYR A 207 -4.72 1.37 -4.17
C TYR A 207 -3.62 1.56 -5.24
N GLY A 208 -2.40 1.16 -4.92
CA GLY A 208 -1.24 1.29 -5.81
C GLY A 208 -0.67 2.69 -5.93
N SER A 209 -1.29 3.71 -5.33
CA SER A 209 -0.73 5.06 -5.26
C SER A 209 0.54 5.06 -4.40
N VAL A 210 1.50 5.90 -4.77
CA VAL A 210 2.86 5.88 -4.20
C VAL A 210 3.08 7.07 -3.29
N THR A 211 3.68 6.82 -2.13
CA THR A 211 4.21 7.86 -1.26
C THR A 211 5.68 7.62 -1.02
N ASN A 212 6.43 8.66 -0.68
CA ASN A 212 7.84 8.54 -0.35
C ASN A 212 8.10 8.86 1.12
N VAL A 213 9.08 8.20 1.73
CA VAL A 213 9.56 8.47 3.08
C VAL A 213 11.08 8.64 3.07
N ARG A 214 11.59 9.62 3.80
CA ARG A 214 13.03 9.84 3.96
C ARG A 214 13.55 8.87 5.02
N ILE A 215 14.43 7.96 4.63
CA ILE A 215 14.98 6.91 5.51
C ILE A 215 16.47 6.66 5.24
N ASN A 216 17.12 5.88 6.12
CA ASN A 216 18.49 5.42 5.94
C ASN A 216 18.62 3.88 6.00
N SER A 217 19.80 3.36 5.68
CA SER A 217 20.11 1.92 5.60
C SER A 217 20.09 1.19 6.93
N CYS A 218 20.19 1.92 8.05
CA CYS A 218 20.18 1.35 9.39
C CYS A 218 18.75 1.24 9.96
N MET A 219 17.73 1.73 9.23
CA MET A 219 16.34 1.64 9.66
C MET A 219 15.75 0.26 9.36
N THR A 220 15.23 -0.38 10.40
CA THR A 220 14.49 -1.64 10.34
C THR A 220 13.06 -1.45 9.82
N THR A 221 12.43 -2.52 9.35
CA THR A 221 11.04 -2.53 8.87
C THR A 221 10.05 -1.82 9.82
N PRO A 222 10.03 -2.07 11.15
CA PRO A 222 9.11 -1.40 12.07
C PRO A 222 9.41 0.10 12.21
N GLN A 223 10.67 0.53 12.10
CA GLN A 223 11.03 1.94 12.15
C GLN A 223 10.55 2.68 10.90
N VAL A 224 10.77 2.10 9.71
CA VAL A 224 10.28 2.65 8.43
C VAL A 224 8.75 2.72 8.42
N LEU A 225 8.08 1.67 8.90
CA LEU A 225 6.63 1.64 9.05
C LEU A 225 6.13 2.79 9.93
N ARG A 226 6.73 2.98 11.13
CA ARG A 226 6.37 4.11 12.01
C ARG A 226 6.61 5.47 11.36
N VAL A 227 7.69 5.67 10.62
CA VAL A 227 7.92 6.92 9.88
C VAL A 227 6.79 7.19 8.90
N LEU A 228 6.35 6.18 8.16
CA LEU A 228 5.23 6.30 7.22
C LEU A 228 3.91 6.61 7.96
N LEU A 229 3.58 5.85 8.99
CA LEU A 229 2.33 6.06 9.76
C LEU A 229 2.29 7.44 10.42
N ASN A 230 3.42 7.89 10.97
CA ASN A 230 3.55 9.22 11.58
C ASN A 230 3.45 10.36 10.56
N LYS A 231 3.98 10.17 9.33
CA LYS A 231 3.87 11.14 8.23
C LYS A 231 2.40 11.43 7.90
N PHE A 232 1.56 10.40 7.94
CA PHE A 232 0.14 10.50 7.66
C PHE A 232 -0.74 10.66 8.91
N LYS A 233 -0.14 10.70 10.11
CA LYS A 233 -0.86 10.77 11.39
C LYS A 233 -1.87 9.65 11.54
N ILE A 234 -1.49 8.41 11.25
CA ILE A 234 -2.40 7.26 11.37
C ILE A 234 -2.56 6.88 12.84
N GLU A 235 -3.81 6.71 13.30
CA GLU A 235 -4.16 6.36 14.68
C GLU A 235 -4.07 4.85 14.95
N ASN A 236 -4.29 4.03 13.91
CA ASN A 236 -4.24 2.57 14.00
C ASN A 236 -2.88 2.07 14.52
N SER A 237 -2.89 0.91 15.17
CA SER A 237 -1.66 0.32 15.68
C SER A 237 -0.74 -0.08 14.52
N PRO A 238 0.59 0.07 14.65
CA PRO A 238 1.53 -0.35 13.61
C PRO A 238 1.50 -1.87 13.38
N ASP A 239 1.05 -2.65 14.36
CA ASP A 239 0.92 -4.11 14.28
C ASP A 239 -0.31 -4.56 13.45
N GLU A 240 -1.17 -3.64 13.03
CA GLU A 240 -2.21 -3.94 12.03
C GLU A 240 -1.66 -3.96 10.60
N PHE A 241 -0.41 -3.52 10.41
CA PHE A 241 0.19 -3.33 9.11
C PHE A 241 1.52 -4.05 8.96
N ALA A 242 1.83 -4.44 7.73
CA ALA A 242 3.14 -4.94 7.37
C ALA A 242 3.58 -4.41 6.01
N LEU A 243 4.90 -4.38 5.80
CA LEU A 243 5.50 -4.05 4.51
C LEU A 243 5.71 -5.34 3.71
N TYR A 244 5.26 -5.34 2.46
CA TYR A 244 5.40 -6.46 1.53
C TYR A 244 6.22 -6.03 0.31
N LEU A 245 7.11 -6.91 -0.11
CA LEU A 245 7.80 -6.82 -1.38
C LEU A 245 6.95 -7.53 -2.44
N VAL A 246 6.52 -6.81 -3.48
CA VAL A 246 5.68 -7.36 -4.55
C VAL A 246 6.41 -7.25 -5.87
N HIS A 247 6.64 -8.39 -6.53
CA HIS A 247 7.28 -8.47 -7.83
C HIS A 247 6.26 -8.55 -8.97
N ALA A 248 6.66 -8.14 -10.17
CA ALA A 248 5.85 -8.26 -11.38
C ALA A 248 5.57 -9.72 -11.80
N SER A 249 6.32 -10.68 -11.26
CA SER A 249 6.05 -12.11 -11.39
C SER A 249 4.75 -12.52 -10.68
N GLY A 250 4.30 -11.75 -9.68
CA GLY A 250 3.24 -12.11 -8.74
C GLY A 250 3.77 -12.56 -7.38
N GLU A 251 5.10 -12.73 -7.23
CA GLU A 251 5.72 -13.07 -5.95
C GLU A 251 5.48 -11.94 -4.94
N ARG A 252 5.06 -12.33 -3.74
CA ARG A 252 4.77 -11.41 -2.64
C ARG A 252 5.38 -11.96 -1.36
N VAL A 253 6.31 -11.22 -0.78
CA VAL A 253 7.05 -11.63 0.42
C VAL A 253 6.92 -10.56 1.50
N GLN A 254 6.59 -10.95 2.73
CA GLN A 254 6.56 -10.01 3.85
C GLN A 254 7.98 -9.64 4.27
N LEU A 255 8.24 -8.34 4.48
CA LEU A 255 9.50 -7.90 5.07
C LEU A 255 9.49 -8.20 6.57
N LYS A 256 10.54 -8.88 7.05
CA LYS A 256 10.65 -9.27 8.46
C LYS A 256 10.97 -8.05 9.32
N ARG A 257 10.74 -8.19 10.64
CA ARG A 257 11.00 -7.13 11.63
C ARG A 257 12.46 -6.65 11.65
N MET A 258 13.40 -7.55 11.37
CA MET A 258 14.85 -7.25 11.38
C MET A 258 15.43 -6.97 9.99
N ASP A 259 14.58 -6.89 8.96
CA ASP A 259 15.02 -6.50 7.61
C ASP A 259 15.16 -4.97 7.52
N TYR A 260 15.95 -4.52 6.54
CA TYR A 260 16.24 -3.10 6.30
C TYR A 260 15.66 -2.68 4.93
N PRO A 261 14.45 -2.09 4.88
CA PRO A 261 13.72 -1.86 3.62
C PRO A 261 14.49 -1.07 2.56
N LEU A 262 15.33 -0.09 2.96
CA LEU A 262 16.15 0.65 2.00
C LEU A 262 17.20 -0.24 1.34
N VAL A 263 17.86 -1.09 2.12
CA VAL A 263 18.87 -2.03 1.64
C VAL A 263 18.22 -3.07 0.73
N VAL A 264 17.08 -3.64 1.15
CA VAL A 264 16.28 -4.55 0.32
C VAL A 264 15.92 -3.88 -1.01
N ARG A 265 15.49 -2.62 -1.00
CA ARG A 265 15.17 -1.89 -2.23
C ARG A 265 16.36 -1.74 -3.17
N ILE A 266 17.53 -1.40 -2.64
CA ILE A 266 18.76 -1.27 -3.44
C ILE A 266 19.11 -2.61 -4.13
N LEU A 267 18.98 -3.73 -3.41
CA LEU A 267 19.27 -5.07 -3.94
C LEU A 267 18.26 -5.51 -5.01
N GLN A 268 16.98 -5.20 -4.83
CA GLN A 268 15.94 -5.50 -5.83
C GLN A 268 15.96 -4.56 -7.04
N GLY A 269 16.61 -3.41 -6.88
CA GLY A 269 16.81 -2.42 -7.93
C GLY A 269 15.74 -1.32 -7.97
N PRO A 270 15.95 -0.30 -8.84
CA PRO A 270 15.19 0.95 -8.81
C PRO A 270 13.85 0.93 -9.56
N CYS A 271 13.60 -0.08 -10.39
CA CYS A 271 12.45 -0.10 -11.31
C CYS A 271 11.16 -0.52 -10.59
N GLU A 272 10.21 0.42 -10.42
CA GLU A 272 8.88 0.16 -9.85
C GLU A 272 8.03 -0.80 -10.71
N HIS A 273 8.35 -1.01 -11.98
CA HIS A 273 7.66 -2.02 -12.80
C HIS A 273 8.12 -3.44 -12.53
N VAL A 274 9.26 -3.63 -11.88
CA VAL A 274 9.82 -4.96 -11.57
C VAL A 274 9.46 -5.37 -10.16
N CYS A 275 9.62 -4.46 -9.20
CA CYS A 275 9.44 -4.72 -7.79
C CYS A 275 8.95 -3.44 -7.10
N LYS A 276 8.02 -3.55 -6.17
CA LYS A 276 7.48 -2.45 -5.35
C LYS A 276 7.41 -2.88 -3.89
N ILE A 277 7.54 -1.91 -2.99
CA ILE A 277 7.25 -2.13 -1.56
C ILE A 277 5.84 -1.58 -1.30
N PHE A 278 4.99 -2.40 -0.68
CA PHE A 278 3.61 -2.06 -0.35
C PHE A 278 3.40 -2.04 1.16
N LEU A 279 2.56 -1.13 1.63
CA LEU A 279 1.92 -1.22 2.94
C LEU A 279 0.60 -1.97 2.81
N MET A 280 0.43 -3.09 3.51
CA MET A 280 -0.81 -3.89 3.52
C MET A 280 -1.23 -4.23 4.95
N GLU A 281 -2.49 -4.61 5.14
CA GLU A 281 -2.96 -5.13 6.42
C GLU A 281 -2.32 -6.49 6.74
N GLN A 282 -1.87 -6.67 7.99
CA GLN A 282 -1.13 -7.86 8.40
C GLN A 282 -1.99 -9.14 8.35
N ASP A 283 -3.30 -9.04 8.56
CA ASP A 283 -4.25 -10.16 8.51
C ASP A 283 -4.65 -10.58 7.08
N LEU A 284 -4.48 -9.70 6.09
CA LEU A 284 -4.85 -9.95 4.69
C LEU A 284 -3.64 -10.21 3.78
N GLY A 285 -2.43 -9.89 4.24
CA GLY A 285 -1.21 -10.01 3.46
C GLY A 285 -0.72 -11.45 3.34
N GLU A 286 -1.28 -12.19 2.39
CA GLU A 286 -0.88 -13.57 2.09
C GLU A 286 0.47 -13.63 1.34
N GLU A 287 1.42 -14.42 1.83
CA GLU A 287 2.69 -14.61 1.12
C GLU A 287 2.50 -15.51 -0.11
N ILE A 288 3.10 -15.10 -1.22
CA ILE A 288 3.08 -15.85 -2.47
C ILE A 288 4.53 -16.15 -2.85
N PRO A 289 4.98 -17.39 -2.67
CA PRO A 289 6.29 -17.83 -3.13
C PRO A 289 6.44 -17.72 -4.65
N TYR A 290 7.68 -17.54 -5.11
CA TYR A 290 8.02 -17.46 -6.54
C TYR A 290 7.50 -18.66 -7.37
N GLU A 291 7.57 -19.87 -6.82
CA GLU A 291 7.18 -21.11 -7.51
C GLU A 291 5.69 -21.14 -7.89
N VAL A 292 4.84 -20.49 -7.09
CA VAL A 292 3.40 -20.46 -7.32
C VAL A 292 2.91 -19.14 -7.93
N ALA A 293 3.74 -18.10 -7.92
CA ALA A 293 3.39 -16.75 -8.40
C ALA A 293 2.85 -16.74 -9.84
N GLN A 294 3.40 -17.60 -10.71
CA GLN A 294 2.97 -17.71 -12.11
C GLN A 294 1.49 -18.13 -12.25
N TYR A 295 0.96 -18.86 -11.26
CA TYR A 295 -0.39 -19.40 -11.32
C TYR A 295 -1.47 -18.37 -11.00
N ILE A 296 -1.11 -17.25 -10.35
CA ILE A 296 -2.06 -16.17 -9.99
C ILE A 296 -2.72 -15.57 -11.22
N LYS A 297 -2.07 -15.66 -12.38
CA LYS A 297 -2.57 -15.12 -13.64
C LYS A 297 -3.64 -16.01 -14.29
N PHE A 298 -3.88 -17.21 -13.79
CA PHE A 298 -4.90 -18.12 -14.31
C PHE A 298 -6.20 -18.03 -13.53
N GLU A 299 -7.31 -18.20 -14.24
CA GLU A 299 -8.63 -18.28 -13.62
C GLU A 299 -8.80 -19.58 -12.81
N MET A 300 -9.67 -19.55 -11.81
CA MET A 300 -9.95 -20.70 -10.95
C MET A 300 -10.28 -22.01 -11.69
N PRO A 301 -11.07 -22.03 -12.79
CA PRO A 301 -11.32 -23.26 -13.54
C PRO A 301 -10.05 -23.85 -14.18
N VAL A 302 -9.15 -23.00 -14.65
CA VAL A 302 -7.87 -23.42 -15.24
C VAL A 302 -6.98 -24.03 -14.16
N LEU A 303 -6.92 -23.40 -12.98
CA LEU A 303 -6.18 -23.92 -11.83
C LEU A 303 -6.73 -25.28 -11.37
N GLN A 304 -8.06 -25.42 -11.30
CA GLN A 304 -8.71 -26.69 -11.00
C GLN A 304 -8.31 -27.78 -12.02
N SER A 305 -8.25 -27.43 -13.31
CA SER A 305 -7.82 -28.38 -14.34
C SER A 305 -6.38 -28.87 -14.16
N PHE A 306 -5.46 -28.01 -13.69
CA PHE A 306 -4.09 -28.41 -13.37
C PHE A 306 -4.06 -29.38 -12.20
N ILE A 307 -4.81 -29.10 -11.13
CA ILE A 307 -4.91 -29.98 -9.97
C ILE A 307 -5.45 -31.36 -10.37
N THR A 308 -6.53 -31.39 -11.16
CA THR A 308 -7.11 -32.64 -11.66
C THR A 308 -6.10 -33.45 -12.47
N LYS A 309 -5.41 -32.84 -13.43
CA LYS A 309 -4.41 -33.52 -14.25
C LYS A 309 -3.22 -34.04 -13.45
N LEU A 310 -2.75 -33.27 -12.47
CA LEU A 310 -1.66 -33.70 -11.59
C LEU A 310 -2.07 -34.90 -10.74
N LYS A 311 -3.31 -34.90 -10.22
CA LYS A 311 -3.85 -36.03 -9.47
C LYS A 311 -4.00 -37.28 -10.33
N GLU A 312 -4.49 -37.14 -11.56
CA GLU A 312 -4.59 -38.26 -12.51
C GLU A 312 -3.22 -38.85 -12.90
N GLU A 313 -2.17 -38.02 -12.97
CA GLU A 313 -0.79 -38.48 -13.19
C GLU A 313 -0.21 -39.19 -11.96
N GLU A 314 -0.42 -38.62 -10.77
CA GLU A 314 -0.02 -39.22 -9.50
C GLU A 314 -0.67 -40.60 -9.32
N ASP A 315 -1.97 -40.73 -9.53
CA ASP A 315 -2.71 -41.98 -9.41
C ASP A 315 -2.16 -43.04 -10.39
N ARG A 316 -1.80 -42.64 -11.62
CA ARG A 316 -1.18 -43.53 -12.62
C ARG A 316 0.19 -44.03 -12.16
N GLU A 317 1.05 -43.17 -11.64
CA GLU A 317 2.38 -43.57 -11.15
C GLU A 317 2.28 -44.43 -9.88
N VAL A 318 1.34 -44.14 -8.96
CA VAL A 318 1.06 -45.00 -7.81
C VAL A 318 0.61 -46.39 -8.25
N GLN A 319 -0.27 -46.48 -9.24
CA GLN A 319 -0.76 -47.76 -9.74
C GLN A 319 0.34 -48.59 -10.42
N LYS A 320 1.21 -47.93 -11.18
CA LYS A 320 2.41 -48.54 -11.79
C LYS A 320 3.39 -49.04 -10.73
N LEU A 321 3.67 -48.24 -9.70
CA LEU A 321 4.52 -48.63 -8.57
C LEU A 321 3.94 -49.81 -7.80
N ARG A 322 2.63 -49.80 -7.51
CA ARG A 322 1.92 -50.91 -6.86
C ARG A 322 2.02 -52.19 -7.66
N SER A 323 1.86 -52.12 -8.98
CA SER A 323 1.96 -53.28 -9.87
C SER A 323 3.37 -53.87 -9.87
N ARG A 324 4.40 -53.02 -9.94
CA ARG A 324 5.81 -53.44 -9.86
C ARG A 324 6.15 -54.06 -8.51
N TYR A 325 5.68 -53.46 -7.42
CA TYR A 325 5.85 -54.00 -6.08
C TYR A 325 5.21 -55.39 -5.94
N LYS A 326 3.95 -55.56 -6.37
CA LYS A 326 3.25 -56.85 -6.34
C LYS A 326 4.00 -57.93 -7.13
N TYR A 327 4.49 -57.59 -8.32
CA TYR A 327 5.27 -58.50 -9.16
C TYR A 327 6.56 -58.95 -8.47
N LEU A 328 7.35 -58.01 -7.96
CA LEU A 328 8.62 -58.32 -7.27
C LEU A 328 8.37 -59.11 -5.98
N ARG A 329 7.36 -58.75 -5.19
CA ARG A 329 6.97 -59.48 -4.00
C ARG A 329 6.63 -60.94 -4.32
N CYS A 330 5.86 -61.19 -5.38
CA CYS A 330 5.55 -62.56 -5.81
C CYS A 330 6.81 -63.35 -6.19
N ILE A 331 7.78 -62.74 -6.87
CA ILE A 331 9.06 -63.39 -7.19
C ILE A 331 9.81 -63.77 -5.92
N ILE A 332 9.94 -62.84 -4.97
CA ILE A 332 10.65 -63.07 -3.71
C ILE A 332 9.96 -64.17 -2.91
N GLU A 333 8.64 -64.12 -2.78
CA GLU A 333 7.86 -65.14 -2.06
C GLU A 333 8.04 -66.54 -2.69
N LYS A 334 8.04 -66.63 -4.03
CA LYS A 334 8.34 -67.90 -4.73
C LYS A 334 9.76 -68.39 -4.43
N GLN A 335 10.75 -67.51 -4.47
CA GLN A 335 12.14 -67.89 -4.17
C GLN A 335 12.31 -68.35 -2.72
N LEU A 336 11.65 -67.69 -1.76
CA LEU A 336 11.67 -68.08 -0.35
C LEU A 336 11.00 -69.45 -0.11
N GLN A 337 9.93 -69.77 -0.84
CA GLN A 337 9.28 -71.08 -0.78
C GLN A 337 10.11 -72.21 -1.41
N CYS A 338 11.00 -71.89 -2.35
CA CYS A 338 11.90 -72.85 -2.98
C CYS A 338 13.21 -73.06 -2.21
N LEU A 339 13.43 -72.40 -1.07
CA LEU A 339 14.57 -72.69 -0.20
C LEU A 339 14.30 -74.00 0.56
N PRO A 340 15.16 -75.03 0.45
CA PRO A 340 14.97 -76.27 1.18
C PRO A 340 15.03 -75.99 2.69
N GLU A 341 14.09 -76.56 3.45
CA GLU A 341 14.19 -76.65 4.90
C GLU A 341 15.56 -77.26 5.22
N GLY A 342 16.34 -76.54 6.04
CA GLY A 342 17.72 -76.90 6.33
C GLY A 342 17.83 -78.37 6.68
N SER A 343 18.78 -79.06 6.04
CA SER A 343 19.19 -80.41 6.42
C SER A 343 19.32 -80.47 7.93
N THR A 344 18.38 -81.12 8.60
CA THR A 344 18.56 -81.64 9.95
C THR A 344 19.77 -82.57 9.88
N CYS A 345 20.95 -82.06 10.25
CA CYS A 345 22.10 -82.89 10.53
C CYS A 345 21.82 -83.60 11.86
N MET A 346 21.39 -84.86 11.76
CA MET A 346 21.45 -85.85 12.84
C MET A 346 22.90 -86.24 13.08
#